data_AF-A0A934ZBS6-F1
#
_entry.id   AF-A0A934ZBS6-F1
#
_cell.length_a   1.000
_cell.length_b   1.000
_cell.length_c   1.000
_cell.angle_alpha   90.00
_cell.angle_beta   90.00
_cell.angle_gamma   90.00
#
_symmetry.space_group_name_H-M   'P 1'
#
loop_
_entity.id
_entity.type
_entity.pdbx_description
1 polymer ?
#
loop_
_entity_poly.entity_id
_entity_poly.type
_entity_poly.pdbx_seq_one_letter_code
_entity_poly.pdbx_strand_id
1 'polypeptide(L)'
;MNRRTLLGMFLGAAALTTTAPLPAQTSGSIVFTSRRPPRELVGNMRGWATANQARTYAEDVQSHVWRVQFMAFLSRPARAAEVTLVFYKIEGRTRRYITNQAIALSNPNDQVFFHQTVLHRSPDEFQPMENYEVAITVSDARGATEIARGRIRLVGVPDHHDGVVDFTGAAPVVH
;
A
#
# COMPACT_ATOMS: atom_id res chain seq x y z
N MET A 1 -36.00 -21.88 -68.51
CA MET A 1 -35.14 -20.95 -69.29
C MET A 1 -34.36 -20.06 -68.33
N ASN A 2 -33.04 -20.23 -68.33
CA ASN A 2 -31.92 -19.31 -68.05
C ASN A 2 -32.14 -17.97 -67.31
N ARG A 3 -31.35 -17.75 -66.24
CA ARG A 3 -30.16 -16.83 -66.16
C ARG A 3 -29.74 -16.67 -64.68
N ARG A 4 -28.57 -17.18 -64.27
CA ARG A 4 -27.22 -16.56 -64.29
C ARG A 4 -26.98 -15.47 -63.21
N THR A 5 -26.09 -15.84 -62.27
CA THR A 5 -24.96 -15.04 -61.72
C THR A 5 -25.24 -13.87 -60.79
N LEU A 6 -24.73 -13.92 -59.55
CA LEU A 6 -23.59 -13.09 -59.09
C LEU A 6 -23.15 -13.43 -57.66
N LEU A 7 -21.89 -13.87 -57.56
CA LEU A 7 -21.06 -13.88 -56.35
C LEU A 7 -21.04 -12.48 -55.71
N GLY A 8 -21.41 -12.39 -54.44
CA GLY A 8 -21.11 -11.26 -53.57
C GLY A 8 -20.09 -11.69 -52.52
N MET A 9 -18.81 -11.50 -52.82
CA MET A 9 -17.70 -11.76 -51.91
C MET A 9 -17.53 -10.55 -50.99
N PHE A 10 -18.11 -10.59 -49.78
CA PHE A 10 -17.83 -9.61 -48.73
C PHE A 10 -16.63 -10.08 -47.91
N LEU A 11 -15.43 -9.59 -48.25
CA LEU A 11 -14.31 -9.55 -47.30
C LEU A 11 -14.62 -8.50 -46.23
N GLY A 12 -15.12 -8.95 -45.08
CA GLY A 12 -15.16 -8.13 -43.86
C GLY A 12 -13.75 -7.99 -43.30
N ALA A 13 -13.12 -6.84 -43.52
CA ALA A 13 -11.89 -6.48 -42.83
C ALA A 13 -12.20 -6.25 -41.34
N ALA A 14 -11.91 -7.27 -40.52
CA ALA A 14 -11.89 -7.11 -39.07
C ALA A 14 -10.70 -6.21 -38.69
N ALA A 15 -10.97 -4.94 -38.43
CA ALA A 15 -10.02 -4.04 -37.80
C ALA A 15 -9.80 -4.50 -36.34
N LEU A 16 -8.80 -5.35 -36.13
CA LEU A 16 -8.24 -5.64 -34.82
C LEU A 16 -7.61 -4.34 -34.30
N THR A 17 -8.38 -3.56 -33.53
CA THR A 17 -7.82 -2.47 -32.74
C THR A 17 -6.90 -3.09 -31.68
N THR A 18 -5.62 -3.20 -32.00
CA THR A 18 -4.57 -3.49 -31.03
C THR A 18 -4.48 -2.30 -30.08
N THR A 19 -5.27 -2.31 -29.00
CA THR A 19 -5.04 -1.44 -27.86
C THR A 19 -3.70 -1.84 -27.25
N ALA A 20 -2.65 -1.11 -27.59
CA ALA A 20 -1.33 -1.30 -27.02
C ALA A 20 -1.47 -1.32 -25.49
N PRO A 21 -0.97 -2.36 -24.80
CA PRO A 21 -0.97 -2.36 -23.35
C PRO A 21 -0.11 -1.20 -22.86
N LEU A 22 -0.74 -0.24 -22.17
CA LEU A 22 -0.01 0.77 -21.41
C LEU A 22 0.95 0.03 -20.46
N PRO A 23 2.23 0.42 -20.40
CA PRO A 23 3.20 -0.27 -19.56
C PRO A 23 2.81 -0.10 -18.10
N ALA A 24 2.89 -1.21 -17.34
CA ALA A 24 2.65 -1.24 -15.91
C ALA A 24 3.50 -0.17 -15.19
N GLN A 25 2.88 0.58 -14.29
CA GLN A 25 3.46 1.75 -13.63
C GLN A 25 4.38 1.34 -12.44
N THR A 26 5.32 0.43 -12.62
CA THR A 26 6.03 -0.23 -11.50
C THR A 26 7.18 0.59 -10.87
N SER A 27 7.14 1.92 -10.89
CA SER A 27 8.33 2.75 -10.54
C SER A 27 8.08 3.92 -9.58
N GLY A 28 6.92 4.02 -8.95
CA GLY A 28 6.71 5.01 -7.89
C GLY A 28 7.43 4.64 -6.59
N SER A 29 7.68 5.65 -5.76
CA SER A 29 8.35 5.51 -4.47
C SER A 29 7.53 6.16 -3.36
N ILE A 30 7.43 5.51 -2.20
CA ILE A 30 6.86 6.08 -0.98
C ILE A 30 8.00 6.48 -0.06
N VAL A 31 8.00 7.74 0.36
CA VAL A 31 8.93 8.28 1.36
C VAL A 31 8.13 8.61 2.60
N PHE A 32 8.32 7.82 3.66
CA PHE A 32 7.77 8.12 4.97
C PHE A 32 8.46 9.35 5.55
N THR A 33 7.71 10.25 6.19
CA THR A 33 8.24 11.53 6.68
C THR A 33 7.92 11.77 8.15
N SER A 34 8.84 12.36 8.91
CA SER A 34 8.63 12.65 10.33
C SER A 34 7.68 13.81 10.61
N ARG A 35 7.37 14.62 9.59
CA ARG A 35 6.41 15.73 9.65
C ARG A 35 5.63 15.90 8.35
N ARG A 36 4.59 16.74 8.39
CA ARG A 36 3.80 17.17 7.22
C ARG A 36 4.59 18.16 6.35
N PRO A 37 4.47 18.11 5.00
CA PRO A 37 5.06 19.11 4.13
C PRO A 37 4.45 20.50 4.36
N PRO A 38 5.26 21.58 4.29
CA PRO A 38 4.75 22.94 4.24
C PRO A 38 3.72 23.10 3.11
N ARG A 39 2.66 23.89 3.35
CA ARG A 39 1.63 24.16 2.33
C ARG A 39 2.20 24.90 1.13
N GLU A 40 3.12 25.82 1.39
CA GLU A 40 3.80 26.64 0.40
C GLU A 40 5.28 26.24 0.36
N LEU A 41 5.57 25.07 -0.20
CA LEU A 41 6.95 24.67 -0.42
C LEU A 41 7.46 25.31 -1.72
N VAL A 42 8.37 26.27 -1.60
CA VAL A 42 9.16 26.77 -2.73
C VAL A 42 10.39 25.87 -2.88
N GLY A 43 10.38 24.94 -3.84
CA GLY A 43 11.53 24.08 -4.13
C GLY A 43 11.19 22.62 -4.45
N ASN A 44 12.21 21.75 -4.37
CA ASN A 44 12.09 20.34 -4.71
C ASN A 44 11.43 19.53 -3.58
N MET A 45 10.17 19.16 -3.77
CA MET A 45 9.38 18.36 -2.83
C MET A 45 10.04 17.02 -2.48
N ARG A 46 10.70 16.36 -3.43
CA ARG A 46 11.43 15.12 -3.16
C ARG A 46 12.65 15.36 -2.27
N GLY A 47 13.37 16.47 -2.49
CA GLY A 47 14.47 16.87 -1.62
C GLY A 47 14.00 17.09 -0.18
N TRP A 48 12.88 17.79 -0.02
CA TRP A 48 12.25 17.98 1.30
C TRP A 48 11.86 16.65 1.96
N ALA A 49 11.19 15.75 1.22
CA ALA A 49 10.75 14.46 1.78
C ALA A 49 11.94 13.60 2.24
N THR A 50 13.01 13.55 1.44
CA THR A 50 14.23 12.82 1.79
C THR A 50 14.91 13.42 3.03
N ALA A 51 14.98 14.76 3.13
CA ALA A 51 15.57 15.43 4.30
C ALA A 51 14.76 15.21 5.60
N ASN A 52 13.47 14.88 5.47
CA ASN A 52 12.57 14.61 6.60
C ASN A 52 12.17 13.14 6.67
N GLN A 53 12.95 12.24 6.06
CA GLN A 53 12.59 10.84 5.95
C GLN A 53 12.56 10.18 7.34
N ALA A 54 11.45 9.51 7.64
CA ALA A 54 11.33 8.60 8.77
C ALA A 54 11.57 7.16 8.29
N ARG A 55 12.48 6.44 8.93
CA ARG A 55 12.67 4.99 8.72
C ARG A 55 11.99 4.14 9.79
N THR A 56 11.65 4.78 10.90
CA THR A 56 11.00 4.20 12.06
C THR A 56 9.89 5.12 12.55
N TYR A 57 8.81 4.54 13.07
CA TYR A 57 7.82 5.27 13.86
C TYR A 57 7.75 4.67 15.26
N ALA A 58 7.80 5.52 16.27
CA ALA A 58 7.59 5.12 17.65
C ALA A 58 6.09 4.98 17.94
N GLU A 59 5.75 3.96 18.71
CA GLU A 59 4.41 3.71 19.24
C GLU A 59 4.08 4.80 20.27
N ASP A 60 2.88 5.35 20.16
CA ASP A 60 2.26 6.08 21.25
C ASP A 60 1.79 5.05 22.29
N VAL A 61 2.59 4.83 23.33
CA VAL A 61 2.39 3.77 24.33
C VAL A 61 1.10 3.89 25.12
N GLN A 62 0.46 5.07 25.16
CA GLN A 62 -0.81 5.25 25.88
C GLN A 62 -2.00 4.76 25.05
N SER A 63 -1.91 4.91 23.74
CA SER A 63 -2.99 4.58 22.80
C SER A 63 -2.71 3.37 21.93
N HIS A 64 -1.51 2.79 22.02
CA HIS A 64 -1.02 1.67 21.22
C HIS A 64 -1.19 1.89 19.71
N VAL A 65 -0.79 3.07 19.25
CA VAL A 65 -0.88 3.45 17.83
C VAL A 65 0.43 4.00 17.27
N TRP A 66 0.62 3.84 15.96
CA TRP A 66 1.63 4.55 15.19
C TRP A 66 0.97 5.56 14.26
N ARG A 67 1.33 6.84 14.42
CA ARG A 67 0.88 7.90 13.50
C ARG A 67 1.88 7.98 12.34
N VAL A 68 1.51 7.37 11.22
CA VAL A 68 2.37 7.23 10.06
C VAL A 68 1.96 8.25 9.01
N GLN A 69 2.93 8.91 8.40
CA GLN A 69 2.69 9.80 7.29
C GLN A 69 3.76 9.61 6.21
N PHE A 70 3.37 9.88 4.97
CA PHE A 70 4.27 9.69 3.85
C PHE A 70 3.93 10.60 2.69
N MET A 71 4.91 10.73 1.81
CA MET A 71 4.75 11.29 0.48
C MET A 71 4.92 10.19 -0.55
N ALA A 72 3.92 10.02 -1.39
CA ALA A 72 4.00 9.14 -2.55
C ALA A 72 4.50 9.96 -3.74
N PHE A 73 5.50 9.45 -4.44
CA PHE A 73 6.01 10.02 -5.68
C PHE A 73 5.84 8.98 -6.77
N LEU A 74 4.80 9.15 -7.56
CA LEU A 74 4.44 8.27 -8.65
C LEU A 74 5.25 8.62 -9.90
N SER A 75 5.60 7.61 -10.70
CA SER A 75 6.27 7.85 -11.99
C SER A 75 5.33 8.42 -13.06
N ARG A 76 4.03 8.27 -12.87
CA ARG A 76 2.94 8.79 -13.71
C ARG A 76 1.74 9.13 -12.81
N PRO A 77 0.81 9.97 -13.25
CA PRO A 77 -0.41 10.23 -12.50
C PRO A 77 -1.19 8.94 -12.28
N ALA A 78 -1.86 8.81 -11.13
CA ALA A 78 -2.67 7.63 -10.81
C ALA A 78 -3.86 7.44 -11.77
N ARG A 79 -4.37 8.54 -12.35
CA ARG A 79 -5.55 8.55 -13.25
C ARG A 79 -6.79 7.89 -12.65
N ALA A 80 -6.87 7.90 -11.33
CA ALA A 80 -7.98 7.40 -10.54
C ALA A 80 -8.31 8.42 -9.44
N ALA A 81 -9.60 8.54 -9.10
CA ALA A 81 -10.02 9.38 -7.98
C ALA A 81 -9.63 8.78 -6.63
N GLU A 82 -9.37 7.48 -6.59
CA GLU A 82 -9.00 6.73 -5.40
C GLU A 82 -7.86 5.77 -5.72
N VAL A 83 -6.94 5.61 -4.76
CA VAL A 83 -5.90 4.58 -4.79
C VAL A 83 -6.01 3.71 -3.54
N THR A 84 -5.52 2.48 -3.61
CA THR A 84 -5.52 1.57 -2.46
C THR A 84 -4.12 1.50 -1.86
N LEU A 85 -3.99 1.85 -0.59
CA LEU A 85 -2.80 1.62 0.22
C LEU A 85 -2.85 0.20 0.78
N VAL A 86 -1.85 -0.62 0.50
CA VAL A 86 -1.78 -2.01 0.97
C VAL A 86 -0.58 -2.16 1.89
N PHE A 87 -0.81 -2.75 3.07
CA PHE A 87 0.22 -3.04 4.05
C PHE A 87 0.59 -4.52 3.98
N TYR A 88 1.89 -4.77 3.96
CA TYR A 88 2.48 -6.10 4.04
C TYR A 88 3.46 -6.17 5.21
N LYS A 89 3.41 -7.25 5.98
CA LYS A 89 4.49 -7.62 6.91
C LYS A 89 5.60 -8.30 6.11
N ILE A 90 6.85 -7.92 6.39
CA ILE A 90 8.01 -8.55 5.76
C ILE A 90 8.51 -9.69 6.66
N GLU A 91 8.41 -10.92 6.14
CA GLU A 91 8.87 -12.13 6.81
C GLU A 91 10.03 -12.72 5.99
N GLY A 92 11.25 -12.37 6.39
CA GLY A 92 12.46 -12.70 5.65
C GLY A 92 12.50 -12.04 4.26
N ARG A 93 12.24 -12.84 3.22
CA ARG A 93 12.18 -12.39 1.81
C ARG A 93 10.76 -12.35 1.25
N THR A 94 9.76 -12.73 2.04
CA THR A 94 8.37 -12.80 1.61
C THR A 94 7.55 -11.64 2.18
N ARG A 95 6.46 -11.32 1.49
CA ARG A 95 5.48 -10.31 1.91
C ARG A 95 4.18 -11.01 2.30
N ARG A 96 3.73 -10.83 3.54
CA ARG A 96 2.43 -11.30 4.01
C ARG A 96 1.45 -10.12 4.02
N TYR A 97 0.32 -10.26 3.33
CA TYR A 97 -0.72 -9.24 3.35
C TYR A 97 -1.27 -9.06 4.77
N ILE A 98 -1.51 -7.81 5.16
CA ILE A 98 -2.09 -7.45 6.46
C ILE A 98 -3.46 -6.82 6.25
N THR A 99 -3.48 -5.64 5.64
CA THR A 99 -4.69 -4.84 5.46
C THR A 99 -4.52 -3.86 4.31
N ASN A 100 -5.61 -3.24 3.88
CA ASN A 100 -5.61 -2.17 2.90
C ASN A 100 -6.57 -1.03 3.28
N GLN A 101 -6.27 0.15 2.76
CA GLN A 101 -7.03 1.37 2.99
C GLN A 101 -7.24 2.10 1.65
N ALA A 102 -8.46 2.56 1.40
CA ALA A 102 -8.76 3.48 0.31
C ALA A 102 -8.26 4.90 0.62
N ILE A 103 -7.60 5.54 -0.34
CA ILE A 103 -7.15 6.93 -0.27
C ILE A 103 -7.78 7.69 -1.43
N ALA A 104 -8.71 8.59 -1.11
CA ALA A 104 -9.21 9.56 -2.07
C ALA A 104 -8.11 10.56 -2.43
N LEU A 105 -7.87 10.75 -3.72
CA LEU A 105 -6.95 11.74 -4.24
C LEU A 105 -7.69 13.04 -4.50
N SER A 106 -7.11 14.16 -4.05
CA SER A 106 -7.67 15.49 -4.36
C SER A 106 -7.67 15.80 -5.85
N ASN A 107 -6.70 15.27 -6.60
CA ASN A 107 -6.61 15.38 -8.05
C ASN A 107 -6.04 14.08 -8.65
N PRO A 108 -6.79 13.37 -9.51
CA PRO A 108 -6.32 12.15 -10.18
C PRO A 108 -5.06 12.31 -11.04
N ASN A 109 -4.75 13.55 -11.42
CA ASN A 109 -3.60 13.88 -12.26
C ASN A 109 -2.31 14.17 -11.46
N ASP A 110 -2.39 14.18 -10.13
CA ASP A 110 -1.22 14.42 -9.30
C ASP A 110 -0.26 13.22 -9.34
N GLN A 111 1.03 13.52 -9.49
CA GLN A 111 2.11 12.52 -9.37
C GLN A 111 2.69 12.47 -7.96
N VAL A 112 2.39 13.45 -7.13
CA VAL A 112 2.89 13.54 -5.77
C VAL A 112 1.72 13.87 -4.86
N PHE A 113 1.55 13.09 -3.80
CA PHE A 113 0.56 13.39 -2.77
C PHE A 113 1.10 13.03 -1.40
N PHE A 114 0.54 13.70 -0.39
CA PHE A 114 0.80 13.44 1.02
C PHE A 114 -0.39 12.71 1.64
N HIS A 115 -0.11 11.73 2.48
CA HIS A 115 -1.13 11.03 3.25
C HIS A 115 -0.66 10.78 4.69
N GLN A 116 -1.60 10.78 5.62
CA GLN A 116 -1.40 10.40 7.01
C GLN A 116 -2.43 9.35 7.39
N THR A 117 -1.99 8.35 8.13
CA THR A 117 -2.84 7.30 8.68
C THR A 117 -2.39 6.92 10.09
N VAL A 118 -3.26 6.21 10.80
CA VAL A 118 -3.01 5.71 12.15
C VAL A 118 -3.06 4.19 12.08
N LEU A 119 -1.98 3.54 12.49
CA LEU A 119 -1.90 2.08 12.57
C LEU A 119 -2.17 1.68 14.01
N HIS A 120 -3.16 0.84 14.23
CA HIS A 120 -3.51 0.32 15.55
C HIS A 120 -2.77 -0.97 15.82
N ARG A 121 -2.23 -1.13 17.03
CA ARG A 121 -1.63 -2.39 17.44
C ARG A 121 -2.68 -3.48 17.47
N SER A 122 -2.35 -4.60 16.83
CA SER A 122 -3.17 -5.80 16.83
C SER A 122 -2.27 -7.02 16.61
N PRO A 123 -2.49 -8.15 17.33
CA PRO A 123 -1.67 -9.35 17.19
C PRO A 123 -1.54 -9.85 15.75
N ASP A 124 -2.59 -9.71 14.93
CA ASP A 124 -2.58 -10.23 13.56
C ASP A 124 -2.17 -9.20 12.50
N GLU A 125 -2.06 -7.93 12.88
CA GLU A 125 -1.76 -6.82 11.98
C GLU A 125 -0.42 -6.13 12.29
N PHE A 126 -0.47 -5.08 13.11
CA PHE A 126 0.66 -4.21 13.41
C PHE A 126 1.21 -4.52 14.79
N GLN A 127 2.48 -4.91 14.83
CA GLN A 127 3.21 -5.26 16.04
C GLN A 127 4.48 -4.41 16.14
N PRO A 128 4.93 -4.11 17.37
CA PRO A 128 6.19 -3.41 17.58
C PRO A 128 7.39 -4.25 17.11
N MET A 129 8.48 -3.57 16.78
CA MET A 129 9.76 -4.15 16.34
C MET A 129 9.75 -4.87 14.98
N GLU A 130 8.65 -4.76 14.25
CA GLU A 130 8.46 -5.40 12.95
C GLU A 130 8.73 -4.46 11.77
N ASN A 131 9.03 -5.06 10.61
CA ASN A 131 9.24 -4.34 9.36
C ASN A 131 8.06 -4.56 8.41
N TYR A 132 7.58 -3.47 7.84
CA TYR A 132 6.45 -3.46 6.92
C TYR A 132 6.84 -2.86 5.59
N GLU A 133 6.22 -3.38 4.53
CA GLU A 133 6.23 -2.78 3.20
C GLU A 133 4.84 -2.27 2.90
N VAL A 134 4.79 -1.05 2.40
CA VAL A 134 3.57 -0.38 2.03
C VAL A 134 3.61 -0.17 0.53
N ALA A 135 2.53 -0.57 -0.14
CA ALA A 135 2.36 -0.43 -1.56
C ALA A 135 1.14 0.44 -1.84
N ILE A 136 1.18 1.21 -2.92
CA ILE A 136 0.00 1.88 -3.47
C ILE A 136 -0.37 1.12 -4.73
N THR A 137 -1.63 0.72 -4.83
CA THR A 137 -2.19 0.07 -6.00
C THR A 137 -3.33 0.90 -6.60
N VAL A 138 -3.51 0.77 -7.90
CA VAL A 138 -4.67 1.29 -8.63
C VAL A 138 -5.37 0.11 -9.28
N SER A 139 -6.68 0.04 -9.10
CA SER A 139 -7.53 -0.95 -9.76
C SER A 139 -7.92 -0.40 -11.13
N ASP A 140 -7.53 -1.09 -12.20
CA ASP A 140 -7.97 -0.79 -13.56
C ASP A 140 -8.70 -2.01 -14.17
N ALA A 141 -9.11 -1.91 -15.44
CA ALA A 141 -9.84 -2.98 -16.13
C ALA A 141 -9.06 -4.31 -16.25
N ARG A 142 -7.77 -4.32 -15.93
CA ARG A 142 -6.86 -5.48 -15.96
C ARG A 142 -6.55 -6.01 -14.56
N GLY A 143 -7.05 -5.36 -13.51
CA GLY A 143 -6.84 -5.73 -12.11
C GLY A 143 -6.08 -4.67 -11.32
N ALA A 144 -5.69 -5.02 -10.09
CA ALA A 144 -4.92 -4.13 -9.23
C ALA A 144 -3.44 -4.11 -9.65
N THR A 145 -2.94 -2.92 -10.01
CA THR A 145 -1.55 -2.71 -10.38
C THR A 145 -0.83 -1.93 -9.28
N GLU A 146 0.31 -2.44 -8.82
CA GLU A 146 1.20 -1.73 -7.89
C GLU A 146 1.91 -0.58 -8.61
N ILE A 147 1.75 0.64 -8.09
CA ILE A 147 2.27 1.86 -8.70
C ILE A 147 3.34 2.58 -7.89
N ALA A 148 3.44 2.28 -6.59
CA ALA A 148 4.51 2.78 -5.73
C ALA A 148 4.69 1.88 -4.51
N ARG A 149 5.88 1.92 -3.91
CA ARG A 149 6.17 1.19 -2.66
C ARG A 149 7.17 1.90 -1.76
N GLY A 150 7.16 1.55 -0.49
CA GLY A 150 8.14 1.97 0.51
C GLY A 150 8.15 1.03 1.71
N ARG A 151 9.18 1.15 2.54
CA ARG A 151 9.33 0.32 3.75
C ARG A 151 9.40 1.17 4.99
N ILE A 152 8.88 0.62 6.08
CA ILE A 152 8.88 1.26 7.39
C ILE A 152 9.06 0.23 8.50
N ARG A 153 9.73 0.62 9.58
CA ARG A 153 9.82 -0.16 10.81
C ARG A 153 8.95 0.46 11.89
N LEU A 154 8.16 -0.35 12.57
CA LEU A 154 7.39 0.09 13.74
C LEU A 154 8.18 -0.24 14.99
N VAL A 155 8.30 0.73 15.89
CA VAL A 155 9.05 0.63 17.14
C VAL A 155 8.07 0.85 18.28
N GLY A 156 8.12 0.03 19.31
CA GLY A 156 7.24 0.09 20.48
C GLY A 156 7.71 -0.89 21.54
N VAL A 157 6.96 -1.03 22.62
CA VAL A 157 7.30 -1.97 23.70
C VAL A 157 6.60 -3.31 23.40
N PRO A 158 7.32 -4.43 23.24
CA PRO A 158 6.71 -5.74 23.08
C PRO A 158 5.84 -6.08 24.30
N ASP A 159 4.71 -6.75 24.08
CA ASP A 159 3.95 -7.30 25.21
C ASP A 159 4.73 -8.50 25.73
N HIS A 160 5.29 -8.37 26.93
CA HIS A 160 5.82 -9.51 27.65
C HIS A 160 4.65 -10.25 28.30
N HIS A 161 4.27 -11.39 27.73
CA HIS A 161 3.45 -12.35 28.45
C HIS A 161 4.36 -13.06 29.47
N ASP A 162 4.49 -12.49 30.67
CA ASP A 162 5.05 -13.22 31.81
C ASP A 162 4.07 -14.33 32.18
N GLY A 163 4.25 -15.50 31.56
CA GLY A 163 3.54 -16.71 31.90
C GLY A 163 3.97 -17.21 33.27
N VAL A 164 3.42 -16.63 34.33
CA VAL A 164 3.40 -17.28 35.63
C VAL A 164 2.36 -18.41 35.55
N VAL A 165 2.83 -19.61 35.22
CA VAL A 165 2.05 -20.84 35.40
C VAL A 165 2.12 -21.17 36.89
N ASP A 166 1.06 -20.86 37.62
CA ASP A 166 0.95 -21.26 39.03
C ASP A 166 0.56 -22.75 39.11
N PHE A 167 1.48 -23.59 39.57
CA PHE A 167 1.26 -25.02 39.82
C PHE A 167 0.84 -25.30 41.28
N THR A 168 0.19 -24.36 41.96
CA THR A 168 -0.27 -24.61 43.33
C THR A 168 -1.68 -25.22 43.37
N GLY A 169 -1.70 -26.54 43.55
CA GLY A 169 -2.53 -27.15 44.60
C GLY A 169 -3.90 -27.73 44.21
N ALA A 170 -3.91 -28.99 43.80
CA ALA A 170 -4.97 -29.92 44.19
C ALA A 170 -4.39 -31.33 44.31
N ALA A 171 -4.00 -31.73 45.53
CA ALA A 171 -3.79 -33.14 45.82
C ALA A 171 -5.16 -33.84 45.85
N PRO A 172 -5.32 -35.03 45.24
CA PRO A 172 -6.59 -35.74 45.27
C PRO A 172 -6.89 -36.23 46.69
N VAL A 173 -8.03 -35.80 47.25
CA VAL A 173 -8.59 -36.39 48.45
C VAL A 173 -9.20 -37.73 48.05
N VAL A 174 -8.58 -38.81 48.50
CA VAL A 174 -9.17 -40.16 48.43
C VAL A 174 -10.17 -40.28 49.58
N HIS A 175 -11.45 -40.46 49.22
CA HIS A 175 -12.47 -40.97 50.12
C HIS A 175 -12.78 -42.41 49.75
#